data_AF-K9WX82-F1
#
_entry.id   AF-K9WX82-F1
#
_cell.length_a   1.000
_cell.length_b   1.000
_cell.length_c   1.000
_cell.angle_alpha   90.00
_cell.angle_beta   90.00
_cell.angle_gamma   90.00
#
_symmetry.space_group_name_H-M   'P 1'
#
loop_
_entity.id
_entity.type
_entity.pdbx_description
1 polymer ?
#
loop_
_entity_poly.entity_id
_entity_poly.type
_entity_poly.pdbx_seq_one_letter_code
_entity_poly.pdbx_strand_id
1 'polypeptide(L)'
;MQLIKYATAITISSLSIFSTPVIAQINKERWVDFGKTNSGETLKLNESSIGFQMMLVDDTLNNEDGFYSDNDKFPKIKVVVFDYRINGRKRSAYTKSCNSGNLAPNPTWKTYTSFIDYWPQYFLVEADSLASKKMLQRVCALSLYKH
;
A
#
# COMPACT_ATOMS: atom_id res chain seq x y z
N MET A 1 -32.10 29.06 73.15
CA MET A 1 -33.15 29.02 72.11
C MET A 1 -32.46 29.04 70.76
N GLN A 2 -32.39 27.90 70.06
CA GLN A 2 -31.70 27.72 68.77
C GLN A 2 -32.62 28.15 67.62
N LEU A 3 -32.09 28.86 66.62
CA LEU A 3 -32.72 29.03 65.31
C LEU A 3 -31.66 28.90 64.19
N ILE A 4 -31.53 27.65 63.73
CA ILE A 4 -31.43 27.12 62.36
C ILE A 4 -30.69 27.99 61.32
N LYS A 5 -29.49 27.52 60.93
CA LYS A 5 -28.78 27.92 59.71
C LYS A 5 -29.38 27.19 58.51
N TYR A 6 -29.93 27.90 57.54
CA TYR A 6 -30.30 27.31 56.24
C TYR A 6 -29.05 27.23 55.36
N ALA A 7 -28.54 26.03 55.16
CA ALA A 7 -27.57 25.76 54.11
C ALA A 7 -28.34 25.31 52.86
N THR A 8 -28.39 26.15 51.84
CA THR A 8 -28.89 25.78 50.51
C THR A 8 -27.90 24.81 49.87
N ALA A 9 -28.28 23.54 49.76
CA ALA A 9 -27.52 22.53 49.03
C ALA A 9 -27.75 22.73 47.52
N ILE A 10 -26.72 23.18 46.81
CA ILE A 10 -26.72 23.21 45.33
C ILE A 10 -26.25 21.83 44.87
N THR A 11 -27.17 21.00 44.40
CA THR A 11 -26.84 19.74 43.74
C THR A 11 -26.33 20.03 42.33
N ILE A 12 -25.01 19.95 42.14
CA ILE A 12 -24.37 19.98 40.83
C ILE A 12 -24.42 18.57 40.27
N SER A 13 -25.43 18.29 39.45
CA SER A 13 -25.47 17.07 38.65
C SER A 13 -24.43 17.17 37.53
N SER A 14 -23.29 16.51 37.69
CA SER A 14 -22.29 16.36 36.65
C SER A 14 -22.84 15.45 35.55
N LEU A 15 -23.21 16.04 34.41
CA LEU A 15 -23.44 15.33 33.16
C LEU A 15 -22.13 14.63 32.76
N SER A 16 -22.07 13.32 33.00
CA SER A 16 -21.02 12.46 32.46
C SER A 16 -21.17 12.44 30.95
N ILE A 17 -20.42 13.29 30.26
CA ILE A 17 -20.19 13.17 28.83
C ILE A 17 -19.41 11.86 28.66
N PHE A 18 -20.11 10.78 28.30
CA PHE A 18 -19.50 9.56 27.82
C PHE A 18 -18.89 9.86 26.44
N SER A 19 -17.74 10.52 26.44
CA SER A 19 -16.88 10.58 25.26
C SER A 19 -16.28 9.19 25.09
N THR A 20 -16.95 8.33 24.33
CA THR A 20 -16.31 7.15 23.78
C THR A 20 -15.06 7.63 23.04
N PRO A 21 -13.84 7.22 23.42
CA PRO A 21 -12.67 7.57 22.65
C PRO A 21 -12.87 6.92 21.28
N VAL A 22 -13.08 7.74 20.25
CA VAL A 22 -12.92 7.30 18.87
C VAL A 22 -11.44 7.02 18.74
N ILE A 23 -11.05 5.75 18.93
CA ILE A 23 -9.73 5.28 18.59
C ILE A 23 -9.65 5.42 17.07
N ALA A 24 -9.16 6.57 16.60
CA ALA A 24 -8.71 6.70 15.24
C ALA A 24 -7.58 5.69 15.08
N GLN A 25 -7.88 4.53 14.50
CA GLN A 25 -6.88 3.64 13.93
C GLN A 25 -6.23 4.41 12.78
N ILE A 26 -5.28 5.29 13.11
CA ILE A 26 -4.40 5.89 12.12
C ILE A 26 -3.48 4.76 11.69
N ASN A 27 -3.94 3.96 10.72
CA ASN A 27 -3.10 3.03 9.99
C ASN A 27 -2.11 3.90 9.20
N LYS A 28 -1.06 4.34 9.87
CA LYS A 28 -0.12 5.34 9.36
C LYS A 28 0.63 4.69 8.21
N GLU A 29 0.29 5.05 6.98
CA GLU A 29 1.00 4.58 5.79
C GLU A 29 2.51 4.76 6.01
N ARG A 30 3.28 3.66 5.91
CA ARG A 30 4.72 3.67 6.17
C ARG A 30 5.46 3.87 4.84
N TRP A 31 5.76 5.14 4.54
CA TRP A 31 6.55 5.51 3.36
C TRP A 31 8.05 5.52 3.66
N VAL A 32 8.83 4.74 2.90
CA VAL A 32 10.30 4.61 3.04
C VAL A 32 11.00 5.09 1.78
N ASP A 33 12.07 5.88 1.93
CA ASP A 33 12.88 6.43 0.83
C ASP A 33 14.01 5.45 0.43
N PHE A 34 14.20 5.24 -0.87
CA PHE A 34 15.23 4.35 -1.42
C PHE A 34 16.31 5.10 -2.22
N GLY A 35 16.23 6.41 -2.29
CA GLY A 35 17.12 7.27 -3.05
C GLY A 35 16.56 7.66 -4.41
N LYS A 36 17.45 8.04 -5.32
CA LYS A 36 17.09 8.56 -6.65
C LYS A 36 17.23 7.50 -7.74
N THR A 37 16.32 7.51 -8.69
CA THR A 37 16.43 6.78 -9.96
C THR A 37 17.53 7.38 -10.85
N ASN A 38 17.81 6.74 -11.98
CA ASN A 38 18.75 7.26 -12.98
C ASN A 38 18.29 8.61 -13.57
N SER A 39 16.98 8.88 -13.59
CA SER A 39 16.38 10.17 -13.95
C SER A 39 16.48 11.24 -12.84
N GLY A 40 17.03 10.91 -11.67
CA GLY A 40 17.16 11.82 -10.53
C GLY A 40 15.90 11.93 -9.66
N GLU A 41 14.85 11.18 -9.97
CA GLU A 41 13.58 11.21 -9.24
C GLU A 41 13.68 10.39 -7.94
N THR A 42 13.16 10.93 -6.84
CA THR A 42 13.16 10.21 -5.55
C THR A 42 12.11 9.11 -5.54
N LEU A 43 12.54 7.90 -5.21
CA LEU A 43 11.72 6.69 -5.15
C LEU A 43 11.37 6.36 -3.70
N LYS A 44 10.08 6.21 -3.42
CA LYS A 44 9.57 5.84 -2.09
C LYS A 44 8.61 4.65 -2.15
N LEU A 45 8.62 3.79 -1.15
CA LEU A 45 7.75 2.60 -1.05
C LEU A 45 6.78 2.75 0.11
N ASN A 46 5.51 2.39 -0.08
CA ASN A 46 4.58 2.16 1.03
C ASN A 46 4.71 0.71 1.49
N GLU A 47 5.41 0.47 2.58
CA GLU A 47 5.62 -0.90 3.08
C GLU A 47 4.30 -1.56 3.51
N SER A 48 3.31 -0.77 3.92
CA SER A 48 2.01 -1.26 4.35
C SER A 48 1.15 -1.78 3.20
N SER A 49 1.39 -1.37 1.95
CA SER A 49 0.60 -1.81 0.80
C SER A 49 1.13 -3.07 0.11
N ILE A 50 2.32 -3.55 0.49
CA ILE A 50 2.89 -4.78 -0.08
C ILE A 50 1.96 -5.94 0.21
N GLY A 51 1.69 -6.81 -0.76
CA GLY A 51 0.83 -7.97 -0.59
C GLY A 51 0.84 -8.89 -1.80
N PHE A 52 0.06 -9.96 -1.75
CA PHE A 52 -0.14 -10.84 -2.90
C PHE A 52 -1.51 -10.63 -3.51
N GLN A 53 -1.57 -10.73 -4.84
CA GLN A 53 -2.83 -10.72 -5.55
C GLN A 53 -2.80 -11.73 -6.69
N MET A 54 -3.95 -12.35 -6.96
CA MET A 54 -4.15 -13.13 -8.18
C MET A 54 -4.47 -12.18 -9.32
N MET A 55 -3.70 -12.27 -10.40
CA MET A 55 -3.78 -11.35 -11.52
C MET A 55 -3.71 -12.13 -12.84
N LEU A 56 -4.50 -11.73 -13.84
CA LEU A 56 -4.21 -12.12 -15.22
C LEU A 56 -3.03 -11.26 -15.64
N VAL A 57 -1.97 -11.92 -16.10
CA VAL A 57 -0.80 -11.23 -16.61
C VAL A 57 -0.66 -11.57 -18.08
N ASP A 58 -0.77 -10.55 -18.91
CA ASP A 58 -0.55 -10.62 -20.34
C ASP A 58 0.86 -10.10 -20.64
N ASP A 59 1.71 -10.99 -21.17
CA ASP A 59 3.05 -10.67 -21.62
C ASP A 59 3.09 -10.34 -23.14
N THR A 60 1.93 -10.25 -23.80
CA THR A 60 1.80 -9.84 -25.20
C THR A 60 1.83 -8.31 -25.37
N LEU A 61 1.96 -7.85 -26.62
CA LEU A 61 2.08 -6.42 -26.98
C LEU A 61 0.92 -5.55 -26.48
N ASN A 62 -0.24 -6.14 -26.20
CA ASN A 62 -1.43 -5.40 -25.80
C ASN A 62 -1.36 -4.91 -24.33
N ASN A 63 -0.46 -5.48 -23.50
CA ASN A 63 -0.17 -5.04 -22.11
C ASN A 63 -1.41 -4.80 -21.21
N GLU A 64 -2.50 -5.50 -21.49
CA GLU A 64 -3.73 -5.43 -20.71
C GLU A 64 -3.64 -6.43 -19.56
N ASP A 65 -3.22 -5.96 -18.38
CA ASP A 65 -3.25 -6.77 -17.16
C ASP A 65 -4.47 -6.36 -16.32
N GLY A 66 -4.97 -7.23 -15.46
CA GLY A 66 -6.14 -6.89 -14.65
C GLY A 66 -6.20 -7.67 -13.34
N PHE A 67 -6.85 -7.06 -12.35
CA PHE A 67 -7.27 -7.76 -11.14
C PHE A 67 -8.64 -8.36 -11.37
N TYR A 68 -8.71 -9.68 -11.29
CA TYR A 68 -9.91 -10.43 -11.61
C TYR A 68 -10.52 -11.03 -10.36
N SER A 69 -11.82 -11.25 -10.39
CA SER A 69 -12.52 -11.97 -9.32
C SER A 69 -12.03 -13.41 -9.29
N ASP A 70 -12.07 -14.06 -8.12
CA ASP A 70 -11.78 -15.50 -8.00
C ASP A 70 -12.70 -16.35 -8.90
N ASN A 71 -13.87 -15.82 -9.28
CA ASN A 71 -14.84 -16.49 -10.14
C ASN A 71 -14.51 -16.41 -11.65
N ASP A 72 -13.52 -15.61 -12.07
CA ASP A 72 -13.12 -15.52 -13.48
C ASP A 72 -12.41 -16.79 -13.96
N LYS A 73 -12.75 -17.25 -15.17
CA LYS A 73 -12.22 -18.49 -15.78
C LYS A 73 -10.85 -18.35 -16.45
N PHE A 74 -10.31 -17.13 -16.52
CA PHE A 74 -9.02 -16.87 -17.17
C PHE A 74 -7.85 -17.41 -16.32
N PRO A 75 -6.76 -17.88 -16.95
CA PRO A 75 -5.57 -18.33 -16.24
C PRO A 75 -4.93 -17.15 -15.48
N LYS A 76 -4.74 -17.27 -14.17
CA LYS A 76 -4.18 -16.21 -13.32
C LYS A 76 -2.91 -16.70 -12.64
N ILE A 77 -2.04 -15.77 -12.30
CA ILE A 77 -0.83 -16.04 -11.50
C ILE A 77 -0.81 -15.18 -10.25
N LYS A 78 -0.11 -15.66 -9.22
CA LYS A 78 0.13 -14.92 -7.99
C LYS A 78 1.27 -13.94 -8.20
N VAL A 79 1.02 -12.66 -7.96
CA VAL A 79 2.01 -11.59 -8.08
C VAL A 79 2.16 -10.84 -6.75
N VAL A 80 3.30 -10.17 -6.56
CA VAL A 80 3.49 -9.23 -5.44
C VAL A 80 3.07 -7.85 -5.88
N VAL A 81 2.06 -7.28 -5.23
CA VAL A 81 1.58 -5.91 -5.45
C VAL A 81 2.17 -4.97 -4.41
N PHE A 82 2.38 -3.71 -4.77
CA PHE A 82 2.87 -2.67 -3.87
C PHE A 82 2.56 -1.26 -4.41
N ASP A 83 2.51 -0.29 -3.51
CA ASP A 83 2.41 1.13 -3.87
C ASP A 83 3.76 1.81 -3.69
N TYR A 84 4.10 2.69 -4.62
CA TYR A 84 5.30 3.50 -4.57
C TYR A 84 5.01 4.96 -4.94
N ARG A 85 5.95 5.85 -4.65
CA ARG A 85 5.95 7.23 -5.13
C ARG A 85 7.21 7.49 -5.92
N ILE A 86 7.03 8.16 -7.05
CA ILE A 86 8.11 8.71 -7.86
C ILE A 86 7.70 10.12 -8.26
N ASN A 87 8.59 11.10 -8.09
CA ASN A 87 8.31 12.50 -8.38
C ASN A 87 7.00 13.02 -7.73
N GLY A 88 6.80 12.65 -6.46
CA GLY A 88 5.62 13.02 -5.68
C GLY A 88 4.31 12.29 -6.04
N ARG A 89 4.26 11.54 -7.15
CA ARG A 89 3.06 10.84 -7.61
C ARG A 89 3.00 9.43 -7.03
N LYS A 90 1.90 9.10 -6.35
CA LYS A 90 1.60 7.73 -5.90
C LYS A 90 1.21 6.89 -7.12
N ARG A 91 1.76 5.68 -7.20
CA ARG A 91 1.48 4.68 -8.22
C ARG A 91 1.36 3.31 -7.58
N SER A 92 0.56 2.45 -8.21
CA SER A 92 0.49 1.03 -7.87
C SER A 92 1.27 0.23 -8.90
N ALA A 93 1.88 -0.84 -8.44
CA ALA A 93 2.72 -1.71 -9.24
C ALA A 93 2.60 -3.16 -8.77
N TYR A 94 3.05 -4.06 -9.63
CA TYR A 94 3.28 -5.44 -9.27
C TYR A 94 4.58 -5.96 -9.87
N THR A 95 5.13 -7.00 -9.26
CA THR A 95 6.33 -7.68 -9.77
C THR A 95 6.17 -9.19 -9.74
N LYS A 96 6.76 -9.83 -10.77
CA LYS A 96 6.97 -11.28 -10.86
C LYS A 96 8.40 -11.67 -10.46
N SER A 97 9.26 -10.70 -10.15
CA SER A 97 10.68 -10.92 -9.89
C SER A 97 10.99 -11.42 -8.48
N CYS A 98 9.98 -11.59 -7.63
CA CYS A 98 10.17 -12.15 -6.30
C CYS A 98 10.07 -13.68 -6.34
N ASN A 99 11.15 -14.35 -5.93
CA ASN A 99 11.19 -15.80 -5.74
C ASN A 99 11.53 -16.12 -4.28
N SER A 100 10.53 -16.55 -3.51
CA SER A 100 10.69 -16.94 -2.10
C SER A 100 11.40 -15.87 -1.27
N GLY A 101 11.02 -14.61 -1.48
CA GLY A 101 11.62 -13.42 -0.83
C GLY A 101 12.91 -12.89 -1.45
N ASN A 102 13.53 -13.65 -2.35
CA ASN A 102 14.71 -13.21 -3.09
C ASN A 102 14.32 -12.48 -4.37
N LEU A 103 15.14 -11.50 -4.76
CA LEU A 103 14.95 -10.75 -6.00
C LEU A 103 15.67 -11.45 -7.17
N ALA A 104 15.00 -11.58 -8.30
CA ALA A 104 15.58 -12.14 -9.53
C ALA A 104 16.77 -11.30 -10.06
N PRO A 105 17.69 -11.89 -10.85
CA PRO A 105 18.88 -11.20 -11.37
C PRO A 105 18.60 -9.97 -12.24
N ASN A 106 17.55 -10.04 -13.07
CA ASN A 106 17.08 -8.96 -13.92
C ASN A 106 15.67 -8.53 -13.47
N PRO A 107 15.58 -7.78 -12.36
CA PRO A 107 14.30 -7.50 -11.75
C PRO A 107 13.53 -6.43 -12.53
N THR A 108 12.23 -6.64 -12.63
CA THR A 108 11.30 -5.73 -13.29
C THR A 108 10.03 -5.60 -12.46
N TRP A 109 9.31 -4.51 -12.67
CA TRP A 109 7.94 -4.38 -12.19
C TRP A 109 7.07 -3.74 -13.28
N LYS A 110 5.78 -4.00 -13.22
CA LYS A 110 4.80 -3.34 -14.07
C LYS A 110 4.07 -2.29 -13.23
N THR A 111 3.91 -1.08 -13.76
CA THR A 111 3.21 0.01 -13.06
C THR A 111 2.03 0.51 -13.85
N TYR A 112 0.96 0.82 -13.11
CA TYR A 112 -0.30 1.30 -13.65
C TYR A 112 -0.24 2.81 -13.97
N THR A 113 -0.85 3.21 -15.09
CA THR A 113 -1.04 4.62 -15.48
C THR A 113 -2.50 5.04 -15.52
N SER A 114 -3.34 4.26 -16.21
CA SER A 114 -4.72 4.61 -16.58
C SER A 114 -5.52 3.35 -16.90
N PHE A 115 -6.85 3.43 -16.85
CA PHE A 115 -7.74 2.42 -17.42
C PHE A 115 -8.07 2.78 -18.88
N ILE A 116 -8.02 1.79 -19.78
CA ILE A 116 -8.57 1.87 -21.14
C ILE A 116 -9.62 0.79 -21.26
N ASP A 117 -10.84 1.14 -21.66
CA ASP A 117 -11.96 0.21 -21.80
C ASP A 117 -12.17 -0.69 -20.57
N TYR A 118 -12.08 -0.08 -19.38
CA TYR A 118 -12.19 -0.73 -18.06
C TYR A 118 -11.02 -1.66 -17.65
N TRP A 119 -9.99 -1.79 -18.50
CA TRP A 119 -8.79 -2.56 -18.21
C TRP A 119 -7.62 -1.67 -17.75
N PRO A 120 -6.94 -2.00 -16.64
CA PRO A 120 -5.78 -1.24 -16.20
C PRO A 120 -4.61 -1.47 -17.15
N GLN A 121 -4.03 -0.38 -17.65
CA GLN A 121 -2.87 -0.42 -18.52
C GLN A 121 -1.59 -0.38 -17.69
N TYR A 122 -0.73 -1.36 -17.93
CA TYR A 122 0.56 -1.46 -17.28
C TYR A 122 1.70 -1.32 -18.28
N PHE A 123 2.79 -0.71 -17.85
CA PHE A 123 4.04 -0.73 -18.60
C PHE A 123 5.16 -1.31 -17.75
N LEU A 124 6.06 -2.03 -18.43
CA LEU A 124 7.21 -2.65 -17.81
C LEU A 124 8.26 -1.59 -17.44
N VAL A 125 8.79 -1.70 -16.23
CA VAL A 125 9.86 -0.87 -15.70
C VAL A 125 11.00 -1.78 -15.28
N GLU A 126 12.18 -1.54 -15.83
CA GLU A 126 13.42 -2.22 -15.43
C GLU A 126 13.94 -1.62 -14.12
N ALA A 127 14.39 -2.46 -13.18
CA ALA A 127 15.13 -2.00 -12.00
C ALA A 127 16.60 -1.77 -12.35
N ASP A 128 16.85 -0.74 -13.16
CA ASP A 128 18.17 -0.35 -13.66
C ASP A 128 19.00 0.43 -12.62
N SER A 129 18.34 1.25 -11.79
CA SER A 129 18.99 2.05 -10.75
C SER A 129 19.19 1.28 -9.44
N LEU A 130 20.19 1.68 -8.65
CA LEU A 130 20.43 1.12 -7.31
C LEU A 130 19.21 1.31 -6.39
N ALA A 131 18.53 2.45 -6.48
CA ALA A 131 17.31 2.74 -5.71
C ALA A 131 16.19 1.76 -6.06
N SER A 132 15.95 1.54 -7.36
CA SER A 132 14.95 0.60 -7.86
C SER A 132 15.23 -0.83 -7.39
N LYS A 133 16.48 -1.29 -7.48
CA LYS A 133 16.89 -2.62 -7.02
C LYS A 133 16.67 -2.80 -5.52
N LYS A 134 17.10 -1.83 -4.70
CA LYS A 134 16.90 -1.85 -3.25
C LYS A 134 15.41 -1.85 -2.87
N MET A 135 14.59 -1.08 -3.57
CA MET A 135 13.15 -1.06 -3.35
C MET A 135 12.54 -2.44 -3.62
N LEU A 136 12.85 -3.07 -4.76
CA LEU A 136 12.31 -4.39 -5.08
C LEU A 136 12.84 -5.49 -4.14
N GLN A 137 14.10 -5.41 -3.70
CA GLN A 137 14.62 -6.29 -2.66
C GLN A 137 13.77 -6.19 -1.38
N ARG A 138 13.42 -4.96 -0.97
CA ARG A 138 12.55 -4.74 0.18
C ARG A 138 11.13 -5.28 -0.05
N VAL A 139 10.57 -5.08 -1.24
CA VAL A 139 9.26 -5.63 -1.62
C VAL A 139 9.25 -7.14 -1.50
N CYS A 140 10.24 -7.85 -2.06
CA CYS A 140 10.30 -9.30 -1.99
C CYS A 140 10.51 -9.79 -0.56
N ALA A 141 11.38 -9.15 0.22
CA ALA A 141 11.60 -9.53 1.61
C ALA A 141 10.33 -9.35 2.46
N LEU A 142 9.59 -8.25 2.28
CA LEU A 142 8.39 -7.95 3.05
C LEU A 142 7.17 -8.76 2.62
N SER A 143 7.09 -9.19 1.35
CA SER A 143 5.96 -10.00 0.89
C SER A 143 5.88 -11.33 1.65
N LEU A 144 7.02 -11.93 2.03
CA LEU A 144 7.06 -13.17 2.82
C LEU A 144 6.30 -13.08 4.16
N TYR A 145 6.30 -11.93 4.81
CA TYR A 145 5.68 -11.75 6.14
C TYR A 145 4.17 -11.53 6.09
N LYS A 146 3.58 -11.43 4.89
CA LYS A 146 2.16 -11.18 4.67
C LYS A 146 1.43 -12.37 4.04
N HIS A 147 2.07 -13.54 4.07
CA HIS A 147 1.49 -14.81 3.66
C HIS A 147 0.57 -15.41 4.71
#